data_AF-A0A7S0NFT0-F1
#
_entry.id   AF-A0A7S0NFT0-F1
#
_cell.length_a   1.000
_cell.length_b   1.000
_cell.length_c   1.000
_cell.angle_alpha   90.00
_cell.angle_beta   90.00
_cell.angle_gamma   90.00
#
_symmetry.space_group_name_H-M   'P 1'
#
loop_
_entity.id
_entity.type
_entity.pdbx_description
1 polymer ?
#
loop_
_entity_poly.entity_id
_entity_poly.type
_entity_poly.pdbx_seq_one_letter_code
_entity_poly.pdbx_strand_id
1 'polypeptide(L)'
;VGLMLKGTAIDDMVIGGPAHHSNAFERGDTIVRVDGKEVNAETVLRALVGDDVPGGLVDITIKKISGMTLTTSLRRALSSKVAEKRTVQEQINRLRDLTTGFSDSAVNMTLNNLVASWSKMQSQECEEEYKLNDYLHKTQYRCISMLNELSRMLSQVQLTVKSSRTSEAFVKDFQRDLNYQKEIDDLQEKLERSDNELKYTQSILQEFIASDGQTTQSLAKLKEEIAEVKEKHSRAESVCASYEEDLATKQMENQEISSLLDQQIAAYEKLVKTSEANEAALKAEIAVLEMKLQEETAKHEEGLRRVRLSASTPGSSEASPQVRLLEESLQIERDL
;
A
#
# COMPACT_ATOMS: atom_id res chain seq x y z
N VAL A 1 31.74 4.91 2.49
CA VAL A 1 31.57 6.37 2.71
C VAL A 1 32.76 7.25 2.30
N GLY A 2 33.98 6.72 2.15
CA GLY A 2 35.13 7.52 1.71
C GLY A 2 35.78 8.36 2.82
N LEU A 3 35.70 7.90 4.08
CA LEU A 3 36.35 8.51 5.23
C LEU A 3 37.57 7.69 5.64
N MET A 4 38.67 8.36 5.99
CA MET A 4 39.85 7.75 6.61
C MET A 4 39.85 8.15 8.09
N LEU A 5 39.82 7.17 9.00
CA LEU A 5 39.60 7.42 10.42
C LEU A 5 40.83 7.06 11.26
N LYS A 6 41.07 7.85 12.31
CA LYS A 6 41.94 7.52 13.45
C LYS A 6 41.06 7.41 14.70
N GLY A 7 40.63 6.18 15.02
CA GLY A 7 39.55 5.97 15.99
C GLY A 7 38.24 6.49 15.44
N THR A 8 37.60 7.43 16.14
CA THR A 8 36.37 8.11 15.67
C THR A 8 36.65 9.46 14.98
N ALA A 9 37.89 9.96 15.01
CA ALA A 9 38.27 11.21 14.38
C ALA A 9 38.57 11.02 12.89
N ILE A 10 38.13 11.96 12.06
CA ILE A 10 38.37 11.99 10.62
C ILE A 10 39.82 12.46 10.40
N ASP A 11 40.67 11.56 9.93
CA ASP A 11 42.06 11.90 9.60
C ASP A 11 42.18 12.49 8.19
N ASP A 12 41.45 11.93 7.23
CA ASP A 12 41.41 12.40 5.85
C ASP A 12 40.14 11.88 5.14
N MET A 13 39.92 12.34 3.91
CA MET A 13 38.83 11.89 3.05
C MET A 13 39.39 11.34 1.73
N VAL A 14 38.73 10.30 1.22
CA VAL A 14 39.06 9.75 -0.10
C VAL A 14 38.55 10.72 -1.16
N ILE A 15 39.44 11.24 -1.99
CA ILE A 15 39.11 12.16 -3.08
C ILE A 15 38.12 11.49 -4.02
N GLY A 16 37.03 12.19 -4.32
CA GLY A 16 35.94 11.66 -5.12
C GLY A 16 35.01 10.68 -4.36
N GLY A 17 35.25 10.42 -3.09
CA GLY A 17 34.37 9.61 -2.25
C GLY A 17 33.09 10.36 -1.84
N PRO A 18 32.08 9.64 -1.29
CA PRO A 18 30.84 10.27 -0.84
C PRO A 18 31.03 11.40 0.17
N ALA A 19 31.92 11.22 1.16
CA ALA A 19 32.20 12.25 2.17
C ALA A 19 32.91 13.49 1.61
N HIS A 20 33.81 13.31 0.63
CA HIS A 20 34.49 14.42 -0.03
C HIS A 20 33.50 15.32 -0.79
N HIS A 21 32.48 14.72 -1.43
CA HIS A 21 31.49 15.46 -2.20
C HIS A 21 30.48 16.23 -1.36
N SER A 22 30.18 15.77 -0.14
CA SER A 22 29.19 16.47 0.68
C SER A 22 29.71 17.81 1.22
N ASN A 23 31.03 18.01 1.24
CA ASN A 23 31.70 19.15 1.90
C ASN A 23 31.29 19.36 3.37
N ALA A 24 30.60 18.38 3.97
CA ALA A 24 30.07 18.47 5.32
C ALA A 24 31.08 18.01 6.37
N PHE A 25 32.20 17.43 5.95
CA PHE A 25 33.22 16.85 6.81
C PHE A 25 34.54 17.60 6.65
N GLU A 26 35.21 17.82 7.76
CA GLU A 26 36.56 18.40 7.80
C GLU A 26 37.50 17.46 8.56
N ARG A 27 38.79 17.58 8.25
CA ARG A 27 39.83 16.85 8.98
C ARG A 27 39.80 17.26 10.45
N GLY A 28 39.73 16.29 11.35
CA GLY A 28 39.67 16.47 12.80
C GLY A 28 38.26 16.43 13.39
N ASP A 29 37.22 16.43 12.56
CA ASP A 29 35.85 16.17 13.02
C ASP A 29 35.75 14.77 13.65
N THR A 30 34.87 14.61 14.64
CA THR A 30 34.69 13.34 15.34
C THR A 30 33.31 12.75 15.08
N ILE A 31 33.25 11.49 14.65
CA ILE A 31 31.98 10.78 14.45
C ILE A 31 31.42 10.35 15.81
N VAL A 32 30.19 10.75 16.10
CA VAL A 32 29.51 10.46 17.37
C VAL A 32 28.41 9.42 17.18
N ARG A 33 27.62 9.54 16.10
CA ARG A 33 26.53 8.60 15.80
C ARG A 33 26.52 8.21 14.33
N VAL A 34 26.09 6.98 14.06
CA VAL A 34 25.83 6.45 12.72
C VAL A 34 24.48 5.75 12.74
N ASP A 35 23.57 6.14 11.84
CA ASP A 35 22.19 5.65 11.76
C ASP A 35 21.47 5.71 13.12
N GLY A 36 21.65 6.84 13.82
CA GLY A 36 21.09 7.10 15.15
C GLY A 36 21.75 6.35 16.31
N LYS A 37 22.72 5.46 16.06
CA LYS A 37 23.41 4.69 17.10
C LYS A 37 24.74 5.36 17.47
N GLU A 38 25.02 5.48 18.76
CA GLU A 38 26.33 5.95 19.22
C GLU A 38 27.42 4.96 18.80
N VAL A 39 28.56 5.50 18.36
CA VAL A 39 29.70 4.72 17.89
C VAL A 39 30.96 5.07 18.68
N ASN A 40 31.83 4.08 18.82
CA ASN A 40 33.16 4.24 19.40
C ASN A 40 34.23 3.83 18.37
N ALA A 41 35.50 3.89 18.75
CA ALA A 41 36.62 3.59 17.85
C ALA A 41 36.58 2.17 17.25
N GLU A 42 35.96 1.21 17.95
CA GLU A 42 35.88 -0.19 17.51
C GLU A 42 34.65 -0.44 16.62
N THR A 43 33.54 0.27 16.86
CA THR A 43 32.27 0.04 16.17
C THR A 43 32.04 0.94 14.97
N VAL A 44 32.70 2.11 14.91
CA VAL A 44 32.47 3.13 13.87
C VAL A 44 32.67 2.61 12.46
N LEU A 45 33.73 1.83 12.20
CA LEU A 45 34.01 1.30 10.86
C LEU A 45 32.90 0.34 10.40
N ARG A 46 32.48 -0.59 11.26
CA ARG A 46 31.41 -1.53 10.95
C ARG A 46 30.07 -0.80 10.74
N ALA A 47 29.77 0.22 11.54
CA ALA A 47 28.55 0.99 11.41
C ALA A 47 28.49 1.80 10.10
N LEU A 48 29.61 2.42 9.69
CA LEU A 48 29.69 3.19 8.45
C LEU A 48 29.57 2.31 7.19
N VAL A 49 30.09 1.08 7.24
CA VAL A 49 29.93 0.11 6.14
C VAL A 49 28.50 -0.42 6.09
N GLY A 50 27.93 -0.81 7.24
CA GLY A 50 26.61 -1.42 7.30
C GLY A 50 26.55 -2.71 6.47
N ASP A 51 25.49 -2.87 5.67
CA ASP A 51 25.29 -4.02 4.78
C ASP A 51 26.11 -3.96 3.46
N ASP A 52 27.01 -2.98 3.32
CA ASP A 52 27.83 -2.71 2.11
C ASP A 52 27.02 -2.60 0.81
N VAL A 53 25.76 -2.18 0.90
CA VAL A 53 24.88 -1.98 -0.26
C VAL A 53 25.18 -0.60 -0.87
N PRO A 54 25.68 -0.53 -2.12
CA PRO A 54 25.92 0.75 -2.79
C PRO A 54 24.63 1.54 -2.98
N GLY A 55 24.72 2.86 -2.86
CA GLY A 55 23.58 3.78 -3.00
C GLY A 55 22.72 3.93 -1.75
N GLY A 56 22.82 3.00 -0.79
CA GLY A 56 22.13 3.09 0.50
C GLY A 56 22.55 4.33 1.28
N LEU A 57 21.62 4.97 1.99
CA LEU A 57 21.91 6.15 2.80
C LEU A 57 22.44 5.75 4.18
N VAL A 58 23.37 6.55 4.71
CA VAL A 58 23.87 6.45 6.08
C VAL A 58 23.86 7.83 6.71
N ASP A 59 23.19 7.95 7.85
CA ASP A 59 23.10 9.20 8.60
C ASP A 59 24.25 9.27 9.59
N ILE A 60 25.09 10.28 9.45
CA ILE A 60 26.29 10.44 10.28
C ILE A 60 26.14 11.72 11.08
N THR A 61 26.15 11.60 12.41
CA THR A 61 26.27 12.75 13.31
C THR A 61 27.73 12.92 13.71
N ILE A 62 28.29 14.06 13.33
CA ILE A 62 29.66 14.46 13.66
C ILE A 62 29.66 15.61 14.66
N LYS A 63 30.72 15.67 15.46
CA LYS A 63 31.09 16.82 16.28
C LYS A 63 32.26 17.52 15.60
N LYS A 64 32.02 18.74 15.13
CA LYS A 64 33.00 19.62 14.51
C LYS A 64 34.10 19.99 15.50
N ILE A 65 35.27 20.39 14.98
CA ILE A 65 36.35 20.95 15.82
C ILE A 65 35.87 22.16 16.62
N SER A 66 34.94 22.95 16.07
CA SER A 66 34.30 24.08 16.76
C SER A 66 33.44 23.67 17.97
N GLY A 67 33.17 22.37 18.13
CA GLY A 67 32.28 21.82 19.15
C GLY A 67 30.82 21.66 18.70
N MET A 68 30.45 22.23 17.54
CA MET A 68 29.11 22.10 16.96
C MET A 68 28.84 20.67 16.50
N THR A 69 27.63 20.15 16.75
CA THR A 69 27.19 18.87 16.20
C THR A 69 26.42 19.08 14.91
N LEU A 70 26.78 18.34 13.86
CA LEU A 70 26.11 18.37 12.56
C LEU A 70 25.71 16.94 12.19
N THR A 71 24.47 16.75 11.73
CA THR A 71 24.01 15.48 11.16
C THR A 71 23.91 15.63 9.65
N THR A 72 24.49 14.69 8.91
CA THR A 72 24.47 14.68 7.45
C THR A 72 24.31 13.26 6.92
N SER A 73 23.61 13.11 5.80
CA SER A 73 23.37 11.82 5.16
C SER A 73 24.33 11.64 3.99
N LEU A 74 25.04 10.50 3.98
CA LEU A 74 25.92 10.12 2.87
C LEU A 74 25.36 8.91 2.13
N ARG A 75 25.70 8.78 0.84
CA ARG A 75 25.51 7.53 0.11
C ARG A 75 26.66 6.57 0.38
N ARG A 76 26.32 5.31 0.65
CA ARG A 76 27.28 4.20 0.69
C ARG A 76 27.78 3.93 -0.73
N ALA A 77 29.06 3.64 -0.83
CA ALA A 77 29.72 3.17 -2.03
C ALA A 77 30.37 1.83 -1.70
N LEU A 78 30.44 0.92 -2.68
CA LEU A 78 31.05 -0.39 -2.50
C LEU A 78 32.43 -0.27 -1.85
N SER A 79 32.65 -1.03 -0.78
CA SER A 79 33.89 -0.97 -0.02
C SER A 79 35.13 -1.26 -0.87
N SER A 80 35.03 -2.18 -1.84
CA SER A 80 36.10 -2.46 -2.81
C SER A 80 36.48 -1.24 -3.65
N LYS A 81 35.50 -0.55 -4.22
CA LYS A 81 35.72 0.65 -5.05
C LYS A 81 36.35 1.80 -4.24
N VAL A 82 35.92 1.98 -2.99
CA VAL A 82 36.52 2.98 -2.10
C VAL A 82 37.96 2.61 -1.76
N ALA A 83 38.25 1.33 -1.54
CA ALA A 83 39.60 0.84 -1.26
C ALA A 83 40.57 1.03 -2.44
N GLU A 84 40.11 0.83 -3.67
CA GLU A 84 40.89 1.10 -4.89
C GLU A 84 41.27 2.58 -5.00
N LYS A 85 40.28 3.50 -4.87
CA LYS A 85 40.52 4.95 -4.89
C LYS A 85 41.48 5.38 -3.78
N ARG A 86 41.33 4.81 -2.59
CA ARG A 86 42.24 5.05 -1.46
C ARG A 86 43.67 4.59 -1.77
N THR A 87 43.85 3.41 -2.37
CA THR A 87 45.18 2.89 -2.71
C THR A 87 45.90 3.84 -3.67
N VAL A 88 45.18 4.35 -4.68
CA VAL A 88 45.72 5.35 -5.62
C VAL A 88 46.09 6.65 -4.89
N GLN A 89 45.22 7.15 -4.00
CA GLN A 89 45.50 8.35 -3.19
C GLN A 89 46.75 8.16 -2.32
N GLU A 90 46.89 7.01 -1.66
CA GLU A 90 48.06 6.69 -0.84
C GLU A 90 49.34 6.65 -1.68
N GLN A 91 49.29 6.10 -2.90
CA GLN A 91 50.43 6.12 -3.83
C GLN A 91 50.80 7.55 -4.26
N ILE A 92 49.81 8.38 -4.59
CA ILE A 92 50.02 9.80 -4.94
C ILE A 92 50.63 10.56 -3.76
N ASN A 93 50.14 10.34 -2.54
CA ASN A 93 50.67 10.96 -1.34
C ASN A 93 52.11 10.52 -1.06
N ARG A 94 52.44 9.23 -1.23
CA ARG A 94 53.82 8.74 -1.14
C ARG A 94 54.73 9.40 -2.17
N LEU A 95 54.27 9.57 -3.41
CA LEU A 95 55.04 10.28 -4.44
C LEU A 95 55.27 11.74 -4.03
N ARG A 96 54.25 12.41 -3.47
CA ARG A 96 54.36 13.79 -2.97
C ARG A 96 55.39 13.90 -1.86
N ASP A 97 55.35 12.99 -0.88
CA ASP A 97 56.29 12.99 0.23
C ASP A 97 57.73 12.83 -0.27
N LEU A 98 57.95 11.93 -1.24
CA LEU A 98 59.26 11.76 -1.86
C LEU A 98 59.71 13.02 -2.62
N THR A 99 58.80 13.73 -3.31
CA THR A 99 59.16 14.93 -4.08
C THR A 99 59.38 16.17 -3.21
N THR A 100 58.86 16.22 -1.97
CA THR A 100 59.08 17.36 -1.07
C THR A 100 60.56 17.59 -0.72
N GLY A 101 61.38 16.54 -0.76
CA GLY A 101 62.83 16.64 -0.54
C GLY A 101 63.63 17.12 -1.75
N PHE A 102 63.02 17.19 -2.94
CA PHE A 102 63.69 17.65 -4.15
C PHE A 102 63.37 19.14 -4.39
N SER A 103 64.41 19.95 -4.60
CA SER A 103 64.28 21.38 -4.93
C SER A 103 63.73 21.65 -6.34
N ASP A 104 63.39 20.61 -7.11
CA ASP A 104 62.89 20.75 -8.46
C ASP A 104 61.41 21.17 -8.45
N SER A 105 61.21 22.48 -8.63
CA SER A 105 59.89 23.09 -8.75
C SER A 105 59.06 22.49 -9.89
N ALA A 106 59.69 22.02 -10.97
CA ALA A 106 58.96 21.48 -12.13
C ALA A 106 58.30 20.14 -11.79
N VAL A 107 58.98 19.28 -11.02
CA VAL A 107 58.43 17.99 -10.56
C VAL A 107 57.25 18.21 -9.62
N ASN A 108 57.38 19.11 -8.64
CA ASN A 108 56.29 19.42 -7.71
C ASN A 108 55.08 20.06 -8.42
N MET A 109 55.29 20.94 -9.41
CA MET A 109 54.22 21.47 -10.24
C MET A 109 53.51 20.38 -11.05
N THR A 110 54.26 19.47 -11.66
CA THR A 110 53.69 18.37 -12.45
C THR A 110 52.87 17.43 -11.57
N LEU A 111 53.36 17.09 -10.38
CA LEU A 111 52.62 16.26 -9.44
C LEU A 111 51.35 16.95 -8.94
N ASN A 112 51.40 18.24 -8.61
CA ASN A 112 50.22 19.00 -8.21
C ASN A 112 49.18 19.06 -9.35
N ASN A 113 49.60 19.24 -10.59
CA ASN A 113 48.73 19.18 -11.76
C ASN A 113 48.09 17.80 -11.93
N LEU A 114 48.86 16.72 -11.69
CA LEU A 114 48.34 15.34 -11.73
C LEU A 114 47.27 15.14 -10.65
N VAL A 115 47.52 15.56 -9.41
CA VAL A 115 46.54 15.45 -8.32
C VAL A 115 45.28 16.26 -8.63
N ALA A 116 45.43 17.49 -9.15
CA ALA A 116 44.30 18.34 -9.52
C ALA A 116 43.48 17.71 -10.65
N SER A 117 44.13 17.16 -11.68
CA SER A 117 43.47 16.48 -12.79
C SER A 117 42.74 15.22 -12.33
N TRP A 118 43.38 14.39 -11.50
CA TRP A 118 42.77 13.19 -10.93
C TRP A 118 41.57 13.54 -10.04
N SER A 119 41.71 14.55 -9.18
CA SER A 119 40.61 15.03 -8.32
C SER A 119 39.42 15.52 -9.13
N LYS A 120 39.68 16.27 -10.22
CA LYS A 120 38.65 16.73 -11.15
C LYS A 120 37.95 15.55 -11.84
N MET A 121 38.70 14.59 -12.35
CA MET A 121 38.15 13.38 -12.99
C MET A 121 37.29 12.58 -12.02
N GLN A 122 37.77 12.37 -10.79
CA GLN A 122 37.03 11.65 -9.76
C GLN A 122 35.75 12.38 -9.32
N SER A 123 35.76 13.72 -9.33
CA SER A 123 34.56 14.51 -9.05
C SER A 123 33.53 14.38 -10.18
N GLN A 124 33.97 14.42 -11.44
CA GLN A 124 33.10 14.23 -12.61
C GLN A 124 32.48 12.83 -12.66
N GLU A 125 33.29 11.78 -12.44
CA GLU A 125 32.81 10.39 -12.37
C GLU A 125 31.73 10.23 -11.30
N CYS A 126 31.93 10.82 -10.13
CA CYS A 126 30.96 10.74 -9.05
C CYS A 126 29.67 11.52 -9.36
N GLU A 127 29.76 12.70 -9.98
CA GLU A 127 28.59 13.47 -10.42
C GLU A 127 27.75 12.68 -11.45
N GLU A 128 28.40 12.04 -12.41
CA GLU A 128 27.75 11.16 -13.39
C GLU A 128 27.08 9.96 -12.73
N GLU A 129 27.74 9.34 -11.75
CA GLU A 129 27.15 8.25 -10.96
C GLU A 129 25.93 8.70 -10.15
N TYR A 130 25.95 9.88 -9.55
CA TYR A 130 24.79 10.44 -8.87
C TYR A 130 23.63 10.66 -9.83
N LYS A 131 23.88 11.23 -11.02
CA LYS A 131 22.86 11.44 -12.06
C LYS A 131 22.28 10.12 -12.55
N LEU A 132 23.12 9.12 -12.78
CA LEU A 132 22.70 7.79 -13.20
C LEU A 132 21.86 7.11 -12.12
N ASN A 133 22.27 7.18 -10.86
CA ASN A 133 21.54 6.58 -9.76
C ASN A 133 20.20 7.28 -9.50
N ASP A 134 20.14 8.60 -9.60
CA ASP A 134 18.88 9.36 -9.52
C ASP A 134 17.91 8.98 -10.65
N TYR A 135 18.42 8.85 -11.88
CA TYR A 135 17.64 8.34 -13.00
C TYR A 135 17.12 6.91 -12.75
N LEU A 136 17.96 6.04 -12.22
CA LEU A 136 17.60 4.66 -11.90
C LEU A 136 16.52 4.61 -10.80
N HIS A 137 16.63 5.44 -9.76
CA HIS A 137 15.60 5.54 -8.73
C HIS A 137 14.27 6.07 -9.28
N LYS A 138 14.28 7.10 -10.14
CA LYS A 138 13.08 7.64 -10.79
C LYS A 138 12.39 6.58 -11.65
N THR A 139 13.16 5.83 -12.42
CA THR A 139 12.62 4.73 -13.26
C THR A 139 12.09 3.58 -12.39
N GLN A 140 12.80 3.19 -11.34
CA GLN A 140 12.32 2.18 -10.38
C GLN A 140 11.00 2.61 -9.72
N TYR A 141 10.91 3.86 -9.25
CA TYR A 141 9.69 4.41 -8.66
C TYR A 141 8.51 4.37 -9.64
N ARG A 142 8.75 4.76 -10.90
CA ARG A 142 7.73 4.66 -11.96
C ARG A 142 7.27 3.22 -12.18
N CYS A 143 8.19 2.26 -12.22
CA CYS A 143 7.84 0.84 -12.36
C CYS A 143 6.99 0.35 -11.18
N ILE A 144 7.36 0.70 -9.94
CA ILE A 144 6.58 0.35 -8.74
C ILE A 144 5.18 0.95 -8.81
N SER A 145 5.07 2.22 -9.20
CA SER A 145 3.77 2.89 -9.38
C SER A 145 2.90 2.18 -10.41
N MET A 146 3.47 1.79 -11.57
CA MET A 146 2.76 1.06 -12.60
C MET A 146 2.32 -0.33 -12.12
N LEU A 147 3.17 -1.04 -11.38
CA LEU A 147 2.82 -2.35 -10.80
C LEU A 147 1.68 -2.25 -9.79
N ASN A 148 1.68 -1.21 -8.95
CA ASN A 148 0.59 -0.94 -8.00
C ASN A 148 -0.72 -0.63 -8.73
N GLU A 149 -0.67 0.13 -9.81
CA GLU A 149 -1.84 0.42 -10.64
C GLU A 149 -2.40 -0.84 -11.32
N LEU A 150 -1.52 -1.67 -11.90
CA LEU A 150 -1.88 -2.98 -12.47
C LEU A 150 -2.52 -3.88 -11.41
N SER A 151 -1.97 -3.94 -10.20
CA SER A 151 -2.53 -4.70 -9.07
C SER A 151 -3.94 -4.23 -8.69
N ARG A 152 -4.16 -2.91 -8.67
CA ARG A 152 -5.48 -2.32 -8.43
C ARG A 152 -6.48 -2.72 -9.52
N MET A 153 -6.09 -2.63 -10.79
CA MET A 153 -6.95 -3.03 -11.91
C MET A 153 -7.28 -4.53 -11.87
N LEU A 154 -6.31 -5.39 -11.56
CA LEU A 154 -6.54 -6.83 -11.39
C LEU A 154 -7.54 -7.12 -10.26
N SER A 155 -7.44 -6.39 -9.14
CA SER A 155 -8.38 -6.52 -8.02
C SER A 155 -9.80 -6.13 -8.42
N GLN A 156 -9.96 -5.07 -9.21
CA GLN A 156 -11.26 -4.66 -9.75
C GLN A 156 -11.84 -5.72 -10.70
N VAL A 157 -11.03 -6.25 -11.62
CA VAL A 157 -11.46 -7.34 -12.52
C VAL A 157 -11.90 -8.56 -11.72
N GLN A 158 -11.18 -8.91 -10.65
CA GLN A 158 -11.54 -10.04 -9.79
C GLN A 158 -12.89 -9.82 -9.09
N LEU A 159 -13.18 -8.60 -8.62
CA LEU A 159 -14.47 -8.26 -8.04
C LEU A 159 -15.60 -8.34 -9.08
N THR A 160 -15.38 -7.80 -10.27
CA THR A 160 -16.35 -7.90 -11.38
C THR A 160 -16.63 -9.35 -11.72
N VAL A 161 -15.61 -10.18 -11.90
CA VAL A 161 -15.78 -11.62 -12.19
C VAL A 161 -16.54 -12.34 -11.08
N LYS A 162 -16.29 -12.03 -9.80
CA LYS A 162 -17.05 -12.60 -8.67
C LYS A 162 -18.52 -12.21 -8.75
N SER A 163 -18.83 -10.93 -8.98
CA SER A 163 -20.21 -10.44 -9.12
C SER A 163 -20.95 -11.01 -10.34
N SER A 164 -20.23 -11.24 -11.45
CA SER A 164 -20.81 -11.90 -12.62
C SER A 164 -21.12 -13.38 -12.35
N ARG A 165 -20.28 -14.09 -11.60
CA ARG A 165 -20.54 -15.49 -11.21
C ARG A 165 -21.76 -15.62 -10.29
N THR A 166 -21.95 -14.69 -9.36
CA THR A 166 -23.16 -14.68 -8.52
C THR A 166 -24.40 -14.37 -9.34
N SER A 167 -24.30 -13.47 -10.33
CA SER A 167 -25.38 -13.21 -11.29
C SER A 167 -25.70 -14.44 -12.15
N GLU A 168 -24.70 -15.18 -12.62
CA GLU A 168 -24.92 -16.41 -13.40
C GLU A 168 -25.61 -17.51 -12.58
N ALA A 169 -25.26 -17.64 -11.29
CA ALA A 169 -25.96 -18.56 -10.38
C ALA A 169 -27.44 -18.15 -10.22
N PHE A 170 -27.70 -16.86 -10.00
CA PHE A 170 -29.05 -16.33 -9.92
C PHE A 170 -29.88 -16.59 -11.20
N VAL A 171 -29.27 -16.41 -12.38
CA VAL A 171 -29.94 -16.69 -13.66
C VAL A 171 -30.29 -18.18 -13.78
N LYS A 172 -29.41 -19.09 -13.34
CA LYS A 172 -29.68 -20.54 -13.36
C LYS A 172 -30.82 -20.92 -12.40
N ASP A 173 -30.85 -20.33 -11.22
CA ASP A 173 -31.92 -20.57 -10.24
C ASP A 173 -33.26 -20.04 -10.76
N PHE A 174 -33.29 -18.81 -11.29
CA PHE A 174 -34.48 -18.24 -11.93
C PHE A 174 -35.00 -19.10 -13.09
N GLN A 175 -34.09 -19.66 -13.88
CA GLN A 175 -34.45 -20.52 -15.01
C GLN A 175 -34.98 -21.89 -14.57
N ARG A 176 -34.55 -22.38 -13.40
CA ARG A 176 -35.10 -23.57 -12.75
C ARG A 176 -36.53 -23.32 -12.26
N ASP A 177 -36.77 -22.17 -11.63
CA ASP A 177 -38.11 -21.76 -11.18
C ASP A 177 -39.09 -21.64 -12.35
N LEU A 178 -38.62 -21.10 -13.48
CA LEU A 178 -39.41 -20.99 -14.71
C LEU A 178 -39.79 -22.36 -15.29
N ASN A 179 -38.95 -23.38 -15.11
CA ASN A 179 -39.27 -24.75 -15.51
C ASN A 179 -40.27 -25.40 -14.55
N TYR A 180 -40.15 -25.17 -13.23
CA TYR A 180 -41.13 -25.64 -12.25
C TYR A 180 -42.50 -25.02 -12.49
N GLN A 181 -42.58 -23.75 -12.85
CA GLN A 181 -43.85 -23.11 -13.17
C GLN A 181 -44.54 -23.77 -14.36
N LYS A 182 -43.79 -24.10 -15.43
CA LYS A 182 -44.35 -24.83 -16.58
C LYS A 182 -44.87 -26.21 -16.19
N GLU A 183 -44.15 -26.92 -15.32
CA GLU A 183 -44.58 -28.23 -14.85
C GLU A 183 -45.86 -28.14 -14.00
N ILE A 184 -45.99 -27.09 -13.17
CA ILE A 184 -47.22 -26.78 -12.43
C ILE A 184 -48.37 -26.50 -13.40
N ASP A 185 -48.16 -25.66 -14.42
CA ASP A 185 -49.19 -25.32 -15.41
C ASP A 185 -49.66 -26.59 -16.18
N ASP A 186 -48.72 -27.46 -16.58
CA ASP A 186 -49.03 -28.74 -17.23
C ASP A 186 -49.83 -29.69 -16.31
N LEU A 187 -49.51 -29.71 -15.01
CA LEU A 187 -50.23 -30.51 -14.02
C LEU A 187 -51.64 -29.96 -13.76
N GLN A 188 -51.80 -28.63 -13.71
CA GLN A 188 -53.10 -27.98 -13.59
C GLN A 188 -54.00 -28.29 -14.79
N GLU A 189 -53.46 -28.25 -16.01
CA GLU A 189 -54.24 -28.60 -17.21
C GLU A 189 -54.69 -30.08 -17.17
N LYS A 190 -53.82 -31.00 -16.75
CA LYS A 190 -54.18 -32.42 -16.57
C LYS A 190 -55.25 -32.62 -15.51
N LEU A 191 -55.16 -31.89 -14.39
CA LEU A 191 -56.14 -31.94 -13.32
C LEU A 191 -57.52 -31.47 -13.80
N GLU A 192 -57.56 -30.36 -14.55
CA GLU A 192 -58.80 -29.80 -15.10
C GLU A 192 -59.45 -30.75 -16.11
N ARG A 193 -58.66 -31.42 -16.97
CA ARG A 193 -59.18 -32.48 -17.86
C ARG A 193 -59.79 -33.64 -17.06
N SER A 194 -59.10 -34.12 -16.03
CA SER A 194 -59.60 -35.22 -15.20
C SER A 194 -60.87 -34.84 -14.43
N ASP A 195 -60.97 -33.59 -13.96
CA ASP A 195 -62.17 -33.08 -13.26
C ASP A 195 -63.38 -32.98 -14.21
N ASN A 196 -63.15 -32.56 -15.46
CA ASN A 196 -64.19 -32.54 -16.49
C ASN A 196 -64.67 -33.95 -16.87
N GLU A 197 -63.76 -34.94 -16.97
CA GLU A 197 -64.12 -36.35 -17.17
C GLU A 197 -64.93 -36.91 -15.99
N LEU A 198 -64.56 -36.56 -14.75
CA LEU A 198 -65.30 -36.93 -13.55
C LEU A 198 -66.73 -36.36 -13.58
N LYS A 199 -66.86 -35.07 -13.89
CA LYS A 199 -68.18 -34.41 -14.01
C LYS A 199 -69.05 -35.08 -15.08
N TYR A 200 -68.46 -35.43 -16.23
CA TYR A 200 -69.15 -36.12 -17.30
C TYR A 200 -69.64 -37.51 -16.87
N THR A 201 -68.77 -38.33 -16.26
CA THR A 201 -69.13 -39.66 -15.76
C THR A 201 -70.17 -39.61 -14.63
N GLN A 202 -70.08 -38.61 -13.75
CA GLN A 202 -71.06 -38.37 -12.70
C GLN A 202 -72.45 -38.00 -13.27
N SER A 203 -72.49 -37.22 -14.36
CA SER A 203 -73.74 -36.88 -15.06
C SER A 203 -74.39 -38.12 -15.70
N ILE A 204 -73.59 -38.98 -16.35
CA ILE A 204 -74.09 -40.27 -16.90
C ILE A 204 -74.67 -41.12 -15.77
N LEU A 205 -74.00 -41.18 -14.62
CA LEU A 205 -74.49 -41.96 -13.48
C LEU A 205 -75.83 -41.44 -12.95
N GLN A 206 -76.02 -40.12 -12.91
CA GLN A 206 -77.29 -39.53 -12.49
C GLN A 206 -78.41 -39.85 -13.48
N GLU A 207 -78.14 -39.79 -14.79
CA GLU A 207 -79.10 -40.25 -15.81
C GLU A 207 -79.42 -41.73 -15.70
N PHE A 208 -78.42 -42.57 -15.41
CA PHE A 208 -78.59 -44.01 -15.21
C PHE A 208 -79.41 -44.33 -13.97
N ILE A 209 -79.14 -43.65 -12.85
CA ILE A 209 -79.94 -43.77 -11.60
C ILE A 209 -81.39 -43.32 -11.84
N ALA A 210 -81.59 -42.34 -12.73
CA ALA A 210 -82.93 -41.87 -13.08
C ALA A 210 -83.69 -42.79 -14.06
N SER A 211 -83.02 -43.72 -14.77
CA SER A 211 -83.63 -44.40 -15.92
C SER A 211 -84.23 -45.80 -15.72
N ASP A 212 -83.87 -46.65 -14.73
CA ASP A 212 -84.68 -47.86 -14.48
C ASP A 212 -84.37 -48.70 -13.21
N GLY A 213 -85.40 -49.45 -12.77
CA GLY A 213 -85.43 -50.39 -11.65
C GLY A 213 -84.92 -51.82 -11.91
N GLN A 214 -84.07 -52.04 -12.91
CA GLN A 214 -83.35 -53.32 -13.08
C GLN A 214 -81.94 -53.09 -13.62
N THR A 215 -80.93 -52.98 -12.76
CA THR A 215 -79.52 -53.20 -13.13
C THR A 215 -78.61 -53.18 -11.89
N THR A 216 -78.62 -54.26 -11.10
CA THR A 216 -77.71 -54.41 -9.96
C THR A 216 -76.24 -54.68 -10.36
N GLN A 217 -75.99 -55.12 -11.60
CA GLN A 217 -74.64 -55.53 -12.04
C GLN A 217 -73.83 -54.39 -12.68
N SER A 218 -74.45 -53.54 -13.50
CA SER A 218 -73.81 -52.33 -14.07
C SER A 218 -73.53 -51.28 -12.99
N LEU A 219 -74.42 -51.17 -12.01
CA LEU A 219 -74.31 -50.28 -10.86
C LEU A 219 -73.17 -50.72 -9.92
N ALA A 220 -72.84 -52.02 -9.87
CA ALA A 220 -71.69 -52.53 -9.12
C ALA A 220 -70.35 -52.13 -9.77
N LYS A 221 -70.20 -52.32 -11.08
CA LYS A 221 -68.97 -51.91 -11.81
C LYS A 221 -68.73 -50.41 -11.74
N LEU A 222 -69.76 -49.61 -11.95
CA LEU A 222 -69.66 -48.15 -11.87
C LEU A 222 -69.33 -47.66 -10.45
N LYS A 223 -69.83 -48.35 -9.40
CA LYS A 223 -69.44 -48.06 -8.02
C LYS A 223 -67.97 -48.36 -7.75
N GLU A 224 -67.42 -49.41 -8.36
CA GLU A 224 -66.00 -49.77 -8.25
C GLU A 224 -65.11 -48.74 -8.96
N GLU A 225 -65.47 -48.31 -10.17
CA GLU A 225 -64.75 -47.24 -10.88
C GLU A 225 -64.81 -45.90 -10.13
N ILE A 226 -65.97 -45.52 -9.57
CA ILE A 226 -66.08 -44.31 -8.72
C ILE A 226 -65.19 -44.44 -7.48
N ALA A 227 -65.11 -45.62 -6.87
CA ALA A 227 -64.27 -45.83 -5.69
C ALA A 227 -62.78 -45.67 -6.05
N GLU A 228 -62.34 -46.23 -7.19
CA GLU A 228 -60.96 -46.11 -7.66
C GLU A 228 -60.61 -44.65 -7.98
N VAL A 229 -61.51 -43.91 -8.64
CA VAL A 229 -61.27 -42.50 -8.96
C VAL A 229 -61.26 -41.63 -7.69
N LYS A 230 -62.12 -41.92 -6.70
CA LYS A 230 -62.07 -41.25 -5.38
C LYS A 230 -60.76 -41.51 -4.66
N GLU A 231 -60.23 -42.73 -4.73
CA GLU A 231 -58.94 -43.05 -4.14
C GLU A 231 -57.80 -42.29 -4.84
N LYS A 232 -57.80 -42.23 -6.17
CA LYS A 232 -56.82 -41.45 -6.94
C LYS A 232 -56.91 -39.96 -6.61
N HIS A 233 -58.11 -39.41 -6.48
CA HIS A 233 -58.33 -38.03 -6.08
C HIS A 233 -57.79 -37.75 -4.67
N SER A 234 -58.10 -38.60 -3.70
CA SER A 234 -57.60 -38.46 -2.33
C SER A 234 -56.06 -38.54 -2.26
N ARG A 235 -55.43 -39.39 -3.08
CA ARG A 235 -53.95 -39.41 -3.19
C ARG A 235 -53.39 -38.12 -3.78
N ALA A 236 -54.04 -37.56 -4.81
CA ALA A 236 -53.62 -36.30 -5.41
C ALA A 236 -53.75 -35.13 -4.43
N GLU A 237 -54.86 -35.06 -3.67
CA GLU A 237 -55.05 -34.06 -2.61
C GLU A 237 -53.95 -34.16 -1.53
N SER A 238 -53.60 -35.38 -1.12
CA SER A 238 -52.50 -35.59 -0.17
C SER A 238 -51.14 -35.11 -0.68
N VAL A 239 -50.87 -35.27 -1.98
CA VAL A 239 -49.63 -34.78 -2.60
C VAL A 239 -49.62 -33.26 -2.69
N CYS A 240 -50.74 -32.64 -3.08
CA CYS A 240 -50.87 -31.18 -3.10
C CYS A 240 -50.64 -30.57 -1.71
N ALA A 241 -51.25 -31.17 -0.67
CA ALA A 241 -51.04 -30.73 0.71
C ALA A 241 -49.56 -30.79 1.13
N SER A 242 -48.83 -31.84 0.73
CA SER A 242 -47.39 -31.95 1.03
C SER A 242 -46.55 -30.87 0.34
N TYR A 243 -46.90 -30.50 -0.90
CA TYR A 243 -46.21 -29.42 -1.60
C TYR A 243 -46.50 -28.03 -1.03
N GLU A 244 -47.73 -27.80 -0.54
CA GLU A 244 -48.07 -26.57 0.18
C GLU A 244 -47.27 -26.41 1.48
N GLU A 245 -47.06 -27.51 2.21
CA GLU A 245 -46.22 -27.53 3.42
C GLU A 245 -44.74 -27.25 3.09
N ASP A 246 -44.19 -27.89 2.04
CA ASP A 246 -42.82 -27.62 1.59
C ASP A 246 -42.64 -26.16 1.14
N LEU A 247 -43.60 -25.60 0.41
CA LEU A 247 -43.59 -24.20 -0.02
C LEU A 247 -43.59 -23.26 1.19
N ALA A 248 -44.45 -23.51 2.19
CA ALA A 248 -44.51 -22.72 3.41
C ALA A 248 -43.17 -22.77 4.18
N THR A 249 -42.55 -23.95 4.24
CA THR A 249 -41.25 -24.16 4.89
C THR A 249 -40.15 -23.35 4.18
N LYS A 250 -40.12 -23.40 2.84
CA LYS A 250 -39.16 -22.61 2.04
C LYS A 250 -39.39 -21.11 2.14
N GLN A 251 -40.64 -20.66 2.25
CA GLN A 251 -40.96 -19.24 2.49
C GLN A 251 -40.45 -18.77 3.85
N MET A 252 -40.57 -19.60 4.90
CA MET A 252 -39.99 -19.31 6.21
C MET A 252 -38.46 -19.21 6.16
N GLU A 253 -37.78 -20.16 5.53
CA GLU A 253 -36.31 -20.12 5.35
C GLU A 253 -35.87 -18.84 4.63
N ASN A 254 -36.59 -18.43 3.58
CA ASN A 254 -36.31 -17.18 2.86
C ASN A 254 -36.51 -15.93 3.73
N GLN A 255 -37.54 -15.91 4.58
CA GLN A 255 -37.75 -14.80 5.52
C GLN A 255 -36.62 -14.72 6.56
N GLU A 256 -36.13 -15.87 7.04
CA GLU A 256 -34.99 -15.92 7.97
C GLU A 256 -33.70 -15.41 7.31
N ILE A 257 -33.40 -15.85 6.09
CA ILE A 257 -32.25 -15.37 5.31
C ILE A 257 -32.35 -13.86 5.08
N SER A 258 -33.54 -13.35 4.71
CA SER A 258 -33.75 -11.91 4.52
C SER A 258 -33.48 -11.13 5.81
N SER A 259 -33.95 -11.61 6.96
CA SER A 259 -33.71 -10.97 8.26
C SER A 259 -32.22 -10.94 8.62
N LEU A 260 -31.49 -12.03 8.37
CA LEU A 260 -30.04 -12.08 8.60
C LEU A 260 -29.29 -11.09 7.70
N LEU A 261 -29.71 -10.95 6.45
CA LEU A 261 -29.11 -10.01 5.51
C LEU A 261 -29.30 -8.55 5.99
N ASP A 262 -30.50 -8.20 6.43
CA ASP A 262 -30.81 -6.87 6.96
C ASP A 262 -29.99 -6.55 8.22
N GLN A 263 -29.82 -7.52 9.12
CA GLN A 263 -28.95 -7.38 10.30
C GLN A 263 -27.49 -7.13 9.90
N GLN A 264 -27.01 -7.84 8.87
CA GLN A 264 -25.63 -7.69 8.39
C GLN A 264 -25.41 -6.34 7.70
N ILE A 265 -26.38 -5.86 6.92
CA ILE A 265 -26.37 -4.52 6.31
C ILE A 265 -26.29 -3.45 7.40
N ALA A 266 -27.15 -3.53 8.43
CA ALA A 266 -27.13 -2.58 9.54
C ALA A 266 -25.79 -2.57 10.30
N ALA A 267 -25.15 -3.73 10.48
CA ALA A 267 -23.83 -3.84 11.09
C ALA A 267 -22.74 -3.14 10.24
N TYR A 268 -22.77 -3.32 8.92
CA TYR A 268 -21.84 -2.64 8.00
C TYR A 268 -22.03 -1.13 7.97
N GLU A 269 -23.27 -0.64 7.95
CA GLU A 269 -23.57 0.80 8.02
C GLU A 269 -23.01 1.44 9.29
N LYS A 270 -23.11 0.74 10.44
CA LYS A 270 -22.51 1.20 11.69
C LYS A 270 -20.99 1.30 11.59
N LEU A 271 -20.34 0.32 10.95
CA LEU A 271 -18.89 0.28 10.79
C LEU A 271 -18.39 1.40 9.86
N VAL A 272 -19.11 1.67 8.77
CA VAL A 272 -18.84 2.81 7.87
C VAL A 272 -18.91 4.13 8.64
N LYS A 273 -19.98 4.38 9.39
CA LYS A 273 -20.12 5.60 10.21
C LYS A 273 -18.99 5.77 11.22
N THR A 274 -18.53 4.68 11.84
CA THR A 274 -17.36 4.75 12.75
C THR A 274 -16.05 5.06 12.00
N SER A 275 -15.87 4.53 10.80
CA SER A 275 -14.71 4.83 9.97
C SER A 275 -14.68 6.29 9.53
N GLU A 276 -15.82 6.84 9.09
CA GLU A 276 -15.96 8.25 8.72
C GLU A 276 -15.68 9.18 9.91
N ALA A 277 -16.17 8.84 11.10
CA ALA A 277 -15.89 9.59 12.32
C ALA A 277 -14.39 9.57 12.68
N ASN A 278 -13.72 8.43 12.53
CA ASN A 278 -12.27 8.32 12.76
C ASN A 278 -11.47 9.13 11.72
N GLU A 279 -11.87 9.09 10.45
CA GLU A 279 -11.23 9.90 9.40
C GLU A 279 -11.37 11.39 9.68
N ALA A 280 -12.56 11.85 10.11
CA ALA A 280 -12.80 13.23 10.50
C ALA A 280 -11.94 13.63 11.72
N ALA A 281 -11.80 12.74 12.71
CA ALA A 281 -10.95 12.98 13.87
C ALA A 281 -9.47 13.12 13.49
N LEU A 282 -8.95 12.23 12.64
CA LEU A 282 -7.58 12.30 12.14
C LEU A 282 -7.32 13.58 11.32
N LYS A 283 -8.27 13.98 10.46
CA LYS A 283 -8.18 15.25 9.73
C LYS A 283 -8.13 16.46 10.65
N ALA A 284 -8.92 16.47 11.73
CA ALA A 284 -8.86 17.52 12.74
C ALA A 284 -7.52 17.55 13.48
N GLU A 285 -6.97 16.38 13.81
CA GLU A 285 -5.65 16.26 14.45
C GLU A 285 -4.52 16.78 13.55
N ILE A 286 -4.54 16.42 12.26
CA ILE A 286 -3.59 16.94 11.26
C ILE A 286 -3.68 18.47 11.18
N ALA A 287 -4.88 19.04 11.10
CA ALA A 287 -5.04 20.49 11.04
C ALA A 287 -4.49 21.21 12.29
N VAL A 288 -4.66 20.63 13.49
CA VAL A 288 -4.06 21.17 14.72
C VAL A 288 -2.54 21.12 14.69
N LEU A 289 -1.96 20.04 14.17
CA LEU A 289 -0.51 19.92 14.02
C LEU A 289 0.04 20.92 12.99
N GLU A 290 -0.65 21.12 11.87
CA GLU A 290 -0.30 22.13 10.86
C GLU A 290 -0.35 23.55 11.44
N MET A 291 -1.37 23.89 12.24
CA MET A 291 -1.43 25.18 12.92
C MET A 291 -0.27 25.39 13.91
N LYS A 292 0.06 24.36 14.71
CA LYS A 292 1.21 24.43 15.63
C LYS A 292 2.52 24.60 14.88
N LEU A 293 2.69 23.90 13.77
CA LEU A 293 3.87 24.04 12.92
C LEU A 293 3.98 25.48 12.41
N GLN A 294 2.90 26.05 11.86
CA GLN A 294 2.88 27.45 11.42
C GLN A 294 3.18 28.45 12.54
N GLU A 295 2.67 28.23 13.75
CA GLU A 295 2.94 29.09 14.91
C GLU A 295 4.44 29.05 15.30
N GLU A 296 5.05 27.87 15.32
CA GLU A 296 6.49 27.73 15.59
C GLU A 296 7.34 28.34 14.48
N THR A 297 7.00 28.12 13.21
CA THR A 297 7.67 28.78 12.08
C THR A 297 7.58 30.31 12.21
N ALA A 298 6.42 30.85 12.58
CA ALA A 298 6.24 32.30 12.76
C ALA A 298 7.06 32.85 13.95
N LYS A 299 7.12 32.13 15.07
CA LYS A 299 7.99 32.49 16.21
C LYS A 299 9.46 32.50 15.80
N HIS A 300 9.88 31.52 14.99
CA HIS A 300 11.26 31.42 14.52
C HIS A 300 11.62 32.57 13.58
N GLU A 301 10.72 32.91 12.64
CA GLU A 301 10.88 34.07 11.74
C GLU A 301 10.95 35.40 12.49
N GLU A 302 10.10 35.62 13.50
CA GLU A 302 10.13 36.81 14.34
C GLU A 302 11.43 36.89 15.17
N GLY A 303 11.92 35.74 15.67
CA GLY A 303 13.23 35.64 16.32
C GLY A 303 14.37 36.10 15.41
N LEU A 304 14.39 35.62 14.16
CA LEU A 304 15.34 36.06 13.14
C LEU A 304 15.24 37.55 12.84
N ARG A 305 14.02 38.09 12.76
CA ARG A 305 13.79 39.51 12.51
C ARG A 305 14.38 40.38 13.62
N ARG A 306 14.21 40.00 14.89
CA ARG A 306 14.82 40.70 16.03
C ARG A 306 16.34 40.66 15.99
N VAL A 307 16.91 39.50 15.66
CA VAL A 307 18.36 39.34 15.52
C VAL A 307 18.90 40.25 14.40
N ARG A 308 18.25 40.29 13.23
CA ARG A 308 18.63 41.18 12.12
C ARG A 308 18.56 42.67 12.49
N LEU A 309 17.52 43.09 13.22
CA LEU A 309 17.38 44.47 13.69
C LEU A 309 18.45 44.87 14.72
N SER A 310 18.89 43.94 15.58
CA SER A 310 20.00 44.19 16.51
C SER A 310 21.36 44.30 15.80
N ALA A 311 21.54 43.58 14.68
CA ALA A 311 22.74 43.61 13.86
C ALA A 311 22.82 44.84 12.92
N SER A 312 21.73 45.58 12.68
CA SER A 312 21.72 46.76 11.81
C SER A 312 22.17 48.06 12.49
N THR A 313 22.85 47.98 13.63
CA THR A 313 23.45 49.16 14.28
C THR A 313 24.62 49.64 13.41
N PRO A 314 24.69 50.93 12.98
CA PRO A 314 25.66 51.35 11.98
C PRO A 314 27.08 51.32 12.57
N GLY A 315 27.87 50.31 12.22
CA GLY A 315 29.27 50.23 12.66
C GLY A 315 29.96 48.85 12.61
N SER A 316 29.23 47.73 12.47
CA SER A 316 29.86 46.40 12.35
C SER A 316 29.57 45.74 11.00
N SER A 317 30.58 45.65 10.13
CA SER A 317 30.44 45.08 8.77
C SER A 317 30.58 43.56 8.70
N GLU A 318 30.41 42.85 9.81
CA GLU A 318 30.36 41.39 9.83
C GLU A 318 29.00 40.97 10.37
N ALA A 319 28.15 40.41 9.51
CA ALA A 319 26.93 39.76 9.94
C ALA A 319 27.30 38.70 10.99
N SER A 320 26.85 38.90 12.22
CA SER A 320 27.18 38.02 13.35
C SER A 320 26.94 36.54 12.96
N PRO A 321 27.87 35.62 13.26
CA PRO A 321 27.73 34.19 12.98
C PRO A 321 26.40 33.58 13.46
N GLN A 322 25.78 34.18 14.47
CA GLN A 322 24.47 33.79 14.98
C GLN A 322 23.33 33.99 13.97
N VAL A 323 23.42 34.98 13.08
CA VAL A 323 22.38 35.22 12.05
C VAL A 323 22.39 34.12 10.99
N ARG A 324 23.57 33.68 10.56
CA ARG A 324 23.72 32.58 9.58
C ARG A 324 23.22 31.25 10.12
N LEU A 325 23.55 30.93 11.37
CA LEU A 325 23.09 29.69 12.02
C LEU A 325 21.57 29.63 12.15
N LEU A 326 20.92 30.76 12.41
CA LEU A 326 19.46 30.85 12.45
C LEU A 326 18.83 30.73 11.05
N GLU A 327 19.45 31.31 10.03
CA GLU A 327 18.99 31.19 8.63
C GLU A 327 19.12 29.75 8.10
N GLU A 328 20.21 29.05 8.43
CA GLU A 328 20.38 27.63 8.10
C GLU A 328 19.40 26.74 8.86
N SER A 329 19.13 27.01 10.14
CA SER A 329 18.14 26.28 10.93
C SER A 329 16.74 26.39 10.32
N LEU A 330 16.33 27.59 9.90
CA LEU A 330 15.01 27.84 9.32
C LEU A 330 14.88 27.24 7.91
N GLN A 331 15.97 27.15 7.15
CA GLN A 331 15.98 26.47 5.87
C GLN A 331 15.80 24.95 6.03
N ILE A 332 16.48 24.34 7.00
CA ILE A 332 16.30 22.91 7.33
C ILE A 332 14.86 22.63 7.78
N GLU A 333 14.27 23.51 8.58
CA GLU A 333 12.90 23.37 9.07
C GLU A 333 11.84 23.53 7.98
N ARG A 334 12.14 24.26 6.89
CA ARG A 334 11.27 24.36 5.70
C ARG A 334 11.38 23.17 4.74
N ASP A 335 12.54 22.51 4.73
CA ASP A 335 12.82 21.38 3.83
C ASP A 335 12.33 20.03 4.42
N LEU A 336 11.99 19.98 5.71
CA LEU A 336 11.43 18.82 6.43
C LEU A 336 9.90 18.79 6.41
#